data_AF-A0AAE6TXZ3-F1
#
_entry.id   AF-A0AAE6TXZ3-F1
#
_cell.length_a   1.000
_cell.length_b   1.000
_cell.length_c   1.000
_cell.angle_alpha   90.00
_cell.angle_beta   90.00
_cell.angle_gamma   90.00
#
_symmetry.space_group_name_H-M   'P 1'
#
loop_
_entity.id
_entity.type
_entity.pdbx_description
1 polymer ?
#
loop_
_entity_poly.entity_id
_entity_poly.type
_entity_poly.pdbx_seq_one_letter_code
_entity_poly.pdbx_strand_id
1 'polypeptide(L)' 'MIFKNLLALFWKYLDVVCYLVATILLIIFAFSFGNRFGILAIAIVLLITGFLSEVISSQSKGGDN' A
#
# COMPACT_ATOMS: atom_id res chain seq x y z
N MET A 1 -18.98 -2.33 20.91
CA MET A 1 -18.26 -1.19 20.27
C MET A 1 -16.73 -1.39 20.31
N ILE A 2 -16.15 -1.92 21.39
CA ILE A 2 -14.69 -2.20 21.46
C ILE A 2 -14.22 -3.34 20.54
N PHE A 3 -14.98 -4.43 20.43
CA PHE A 3 -14.66 -5.56 19.53
C PHE A 3 -14.70 -5.19 18.04
N LYS A 4 -15.54 -4.23 17.64
CA LYS A 4 -15.62 -3.74 16.26
C LYS A 4 -14.37 -2.93 15.89
N ASN A 5 -13.84 -2.14 16.84
CA ASN A 5 -12.58 -1.40 16.63
C ASN A 5 -11.37 -2.33 16.58
N LEU A 6 -11.33 -3.38 17.39
CA LEU A 6 -10.28 -4.41 17.34
C LEU A 6 -10.27 -5.17 16.01
N LEU A 7 -11.45 -5.58 15.50
CA LEU A 7 -11.55 -6.18 14.17
C LEU A 7 -11.15 -5.21 13.06
N ALA A 8 -11.53 -3.94 13.15
CA ALA A 8 -11.17 -2.93 12.16
C ALA A 8 -9.66 -2.65 12.15
N LEU A 9 -9.02 -2.61 13.32
CA LEU A 9 -7.56 -2.52 13.43
C LEU A 9 -6.87 -3.73 12.83
N PHE A 10 -7.37 -4.93 13.16
CA PHE A 10 -6.85 -6.18 12.60
C PHE A 10 -6.98 -6.23 11.07
N TRP A 11 -8.13 -5.81 10.54
CA TRP A 11 -8.37 -5.69 9.11
C TRP A 11 -7.44 -4.67 8.44
N LYS A 12 -7.17 -3.53 9.09
CA LYS A 12 -6.26 -2.53 8.54
C LYS A 12 -4.81 -3.01 8.50
N TYR A 13 -4.36 -3.71 9.53
CA TYR A 13 -3.03 -4.36 9.51
C TYR A 13 -2.95 -5.46 8.45
N LEU A 14 -4.01 -6.26 8.31
CA LEU A 14 -4.09 -7.30 7.27
C LEU A 14 -4.05 -6.71 5.86
N ASP A 15 -4.73 -5.58 5.64
CA ASP A 15 -4.75 -4.89 4.35
C ASP A 15 -3.34 -4.39 3.96
N VAL A 16 -2.61 -3.79 4.90
CA VAL A 16 -1.21 -3.36 4.68
C VAL A 16 -0.28 -4.54 4.38
N VAL A 17 -0.44 -5.66 5.09
CA VAL A 17 0.35 -6.88 4.83
C VAL A 17 0.00 -7.47 3.46
N CYS A 18 -1.28 -7.47 3.08
CA CYS A 18 -1.72 -7.92 1.76
C CYS A 18 -1.13 -7.05 0.64
N TYR A 19 -1.15 -5.73 0.82
CA TYR A 19 -0.52 -4.77 -0.08
C TYR A 19 0.99 -5.02 -0.23
N LEU A 20 1.69 -5.26 0.87
CA LEU A 20 3.13 -5.56 0.87
C LEU A 20 3.43 -6.85 0.09
N VAL A 21 2.68 -7.92 0.34
CA VAL A 21 2.84 -9.21 -0.34
C VAL A 21 2.54 -9.08 -1.84
N ALA A 22 1.44 -8.41 -2.19
CA ALA A 22 1.07 -8.14 -3.58
C ALA A 22 2.15 -7.33 -4.32
N THR A 23 2.72 -6.33 -3.64
CA THR A 23 3.80 -5.50 -4.17
C THR A 23 5.07 -6.31 -4.44
N ILE A 24 5.48 -7.17 -3.50
CA ILE A 24 6.66 -8.04 -3.66
C ILE A 24 6.45 -9.00 -4.83
N LEU A 25 5.27 -9.63 -4.93
CA LEU A 25 4.91 -10.52 -6.04
C LEU A 25 4.93 -9.79 -7.39
N LEU A 26 4.42 -8.56 -7.45
CA LEU A 26 4.44 -7.74 -8.66
C LEU A 26 5.87 -7.43 -9.12
N ILE A 27 6.75 -7.09 -8.18
CA ILE A 27 8.16 -6.81 -8.48
C ILE A 27 8.85 -8.08 -8.99
N ILE A 28 8.67 -9.22 -8.31
CA ILE A 28 9.25 -10.51 -8.73
C ILE A 28 8.74 -10.89 -10.13
N PHE A 29 7.45 -10.73 -10.38
CA PHE A 29 6.84 -10.99 -11.68
C PHE A 29 7.41 -10.08 -12.78
N ALA A 30 7.57 -8.78 -12.49
CA ALA A 30 8.16 -7.82 -13.43
C ALA A 30 9.64 -8.11 -13.72
N PHE A 31 10.41 -8.57 -12.72
CA PHE A 31 11.78 -9.03 -12.92
C PHE A 31 11.86 -10.27 -13.81
N SER A 32 10.86 -11.15 -13.77
CA SER A 32 10.78 -12.31 -14.67
C SER A 32 10.61 -11.93 -16.14
N PHE A 33 10.08 -10.74 -16.44
CA PHE A 33 9.95 -10.22 -17.81
C PHE A 33 11.19 -9.45 -18.29
N GLY A 34 12.11 -9.13 -17.38
CA GLY A 34 13.39 -8.50 -17.68
C GLY A 34 13.76 -7.37 -16.73
N ASN A 35 15.06 -7.10 -16.63
CA ASN A 35 15.62 -6.19 -15.63
C ASN A 35 15.05 -4.75 -15.72
N ARG A 36 14.72 -4.28 -16.93
CA ARG A 36 14.13 -2.94 -17.14
C ARG A 36 12.69 -2.85 -16.63
N PHE A 37 11.91 -3.93 -16.78
CA PHE A 37 10.54 -4.00 -16.29
C PHE A 37 10.49 -4.09 -14.77
N GLY A 38 11.44 -4.78 -14.14
CA GLY A 38 11.59 -4.79 -12.67
C GLY A 38 11.80 -3.39 -12.08
N ILE A 39 12.70 -2.60 -12.67
CA ILE A 39 12.97 -1.21 -12.23
C ILE A 39 11.73 -0.32 -12.42
N LEU A 40 11.03 -0.45 -13.55
CA LEU A 40 9.78 0.28 -13.79
C LEU A 40 8.68 -0.11 -12.80
N ALA A 41 8.54 -1.40 -12.48
CA ALA A 41 7.57 -1.86 -11.50
C ALA A 41 7.83 -1.28 -10.10
N ILE A 42 9.10 -1.21 -9.67
CA ILE A 42 9.50 -0.57 -8.41
C ILE A 42 9.12 0.92 -8.43
N ALA A 43 9.39 1.63 -9.52
CA ALA A 43 9.06 3.05 -9.65
C ALA A 43 7.54 3.30 -9.56
N ILE A 44 6.73 2.48 -10.24
CA ILE A 44 5.27 2.57 -10.23
C ILE A 44 4.71 2.28 -8.83
N VAL A 45 5.22 1.23 -8.17
CA VAL A 45 4.82 0.87 -6.80
C VAL A 45 5.12 2.01 -5.83
N LEU A 46 6.30 2.61 -5.88
CA LEU A 46 6.67 3.71 -4.99
C LEU A 46 5.82 4.95 -5.26
N LEU A 47 5.49 5.24 -6.52
CA LEU A 47 4.61 6.34 -6.89
C LEU A 47 3.21 6.13 -6.31
N ILE A 48 2.63 4.93 -6.50
CA ILE A 48 1.31 4.58 -5.94
C ILE A 48 1.35 4.62 -4.41
N THR A 49 2.38 4.06 -3.78
CA THR A 49 2.54 4.08 -2.31
C THR A 49 2.62 5.50 -1.78
N GLY A 50 3.42 6.36 -2.42
CA GLY A 50 3.57 7.76 -2.05
C GLY A 50 2.25 8.53 -2.18
N PHE A 51 1.54 8.34 -3.29
CA PHE A 51 0.22 8.93 -3.51
C PHE A 51 -0.80 8.45 -2.47
N LEU A 52 -0.84 7.15 -2.18
CA LEU A 52 -1.71 6.59 -1.15
C LEU A 52 -1.39 7.17 0.23
N SER A 53 -0.11 7.29 0.57
CA SER A 53 0.33 7.91 1.82
C SER A 53 -0.12 9.36 1.92
N GLU A 54 -0.07 10.12 0.82
CA GLU A 54 -0.54 11.50 0.77
C GLU A 54 -2.07 11.59 0.93
N VAL A 55 -2.83 10.74 0.24
CA VAL A 55 -4.30 10.65 0.35
C VAL A 55 -4.74 10.27 1.78
N ILE A 56 -4.06 9.30 2.40
CA ILE A 56 -4.36 8.89 3.79
C ILE A 56 -3.99 10.01 4.78
N SER A 57 -2.85 10.67 4.57
CA SER A 57 -2.42 11.78 5.43
C SER A 57 -3.30 13.03 5.29
N SER A 58 -3.82 13.30 4.09
CA SER A 58 -4.74 14.41 3.82
C SER A 58 -6.12 14.17 4.41
N GLN A 59 -6.62 12.92 4.46
CA GLN A 59 -7.81 12.57 5.23
C GLN A 59 -7.66 12.86 6.73
N SER A 60 -6.46 12.75 7.30
CA SER A 60 -6.22 13.07 8.71
C SER A 60 -6.15 14.58 8.99
N LYS A 61 -6.03 15.43 7.96
CA LYS A 61 -5.88 16.88 8.06
C LYS A 61 -7.15 17.68 7.73
N GLY A 62 -8.23 17.01 7.32
CA GLY A 62 -9.54 17.60 7.04
C GLY A 62 -10.51 17.57 8.23
N GLY A 63 -9.99 17.67 9.46
CA GLY A 63 -10.76 17.67 10.71
C GLY A 63 -10.59 18.96 11.51
N ASP A 64 -10.36 20.09 10.84
CA ASP A 64 -10.42 21.42 11.46
C ASP A 64 -11.45 22.28 10.70
N ASN A 65 -12.54 22.55 11.42
CA ASN A 65 -13.74 23.37 11.14
C ASN A 65 -14.93 22.66 10.47
#